data_AF-A0A523RHU7-F1
#
_entry.id   AF-A0A523RHU7-F1
#
_cell.length_a   1.000
_cell.length_b   1.000
_cell.length_c   1.000
_cell.angle_alpha   90.00
_cell.angle_beta   90.00
_cell.angle_gamma   90.00
#
_symmetry.space_group_name_H-M   'P 1'
#
loop_
_entity.id
_entity.type
_entity.pdbx_description
1 polymer ?
#
loop_
_entity_poly.entity_id
_entity_poly.type
_entity_poly.pdbx_seq_one_letter_code
_entity_poly.pdbx_strand_id
1 'polypeptide(L)'
;MSENTEKKDKDIKIVELCRVPREDEALAIESLLASCNIKCILQSDITRSVYPFTIDGLAEVSILVSDRDFEKSKEIISKNKN
;
A
#
# COMPACT_ATOMS: atom_id res chain seq x y z
N MET A 1 5.44 8.93 33.57
CA MET A 1 5.78 9.59 32.29
C MET A 1 4.72 9.18 31.30
N SER A 2 3.77 10.07 31.01
CA SER A 2 2.68 9.81 30.08
C SER A 2 3.00 10.61 28.82
N GLU A 3 3.55 9.95 27.82
CA GLU A 3 3.84 10.57 26.55
C GLU A 3 2.53 10.84 25.81
N ASN A 4 2.22 12.12 25.67
CA ASN A 4 1.16 12.63 24.82
C ASN A 4 1.35 12.11 23.39
N THR A 5 0.29 11.56 22.80
CA THR A 5 0.04 11.86 21.38
C THR A 5 -1.45 11.87 21.12
N GLU A 6 -2.07 12.99 21.49
CA GLU A 6 -3.29 13.47 20.85
C GLU A 6 -3.04 13.54 19.34
N LYS A 7 -3.60 12.61 18.56
CA LYS A 7 -3.70 12.78 17.10
C LYS A 7 -5.16 12.70 16.70
N LYS A 8 -5.76 13.88 16.66
CA LYS A 8 -6.99 14.26 15.97
C LYS A 8 -7.38 13.22 14.91
N ASP A 9 -8.40 12.42 15.23
CA ASP A 9 -9.32 11.79 14.29
C ASP A 9 -9.92 12.89 13.40
N LYS A 10 -9.20 13.26 12.35
CA LYS A 10 -9.75 13.95 11.19
C LYS A 10 -9.59 12.97 10.06
N ASP A 11 -10.70 12.40 9.58
CA ASP A 11 -10.86 11.63 8.34
C ASP A 11 -9.54 11.36 7.63
N ILE A 12 -8.80 10.33 8.08
CA ILE A 12 -7.60 9.91 7.38
C ILE A 12 -8.10 9.19 6.15
N LYS A 13 -8.24 9.95 5.06
CA LYS A 13 -8.64 9.41 3.77
C LYS A 13 -7.55 8.48 3.27
N ILE A 14 -7.93 7.23 3.03
CA ILE A 14 -7.07 6.24 2.40
C ILE A 14 -7.27 6.34 0.89
N VAL A 15 -6.17 6.41 0.15
CA VAL A 15 -6.15 6.53 -1.31
C VAL A 15 -5.29 5.42 -1.90
N GLU A 16 -5.69 4.91 -3.06
CA GLU A 16 -4.94 3.91 -3.80
C GLU A 16 -3.70 4.56 -4.44
N LEU A 17 -2.52 4.03 -4.14
CA LEU A 17 -1.25 4.50 -4.67
C LEU A 17 -0.91 3.86 -6.01
N CYS A 18 -0.95 2.54 -6.05
CA CYS A 18 -0.71 1.73 -7.25
C CYS A 18 -1.26 0.32 -7.07
N ARG A 19 -1.34 -0.41 -8.18
CA ARG A 19 -1.63 -1.84 -8.22
C ARG A 19 -0.44 -2.55 -8.80
N VAL A 20 -0.09 -3.67 -8.20
CA VAL A 20 0.98 -4.55 -8.69
C VAL A 20 0.40 -5.94 -8.96
N PRO A 21 0.83 -6.59 -10.05
CA PRO A 21 0.32 -7.91 -10.39
C PRO A 21 0.87 -9.00 -9.48
N ARG A 22 1.94 -8.74 -8.71
CA ARG A 22 2.60 -9.74 -7.87
C ARG A 22 2.74 -9.28 -6.43
N GLU A 23 2.57 -10.21 -5.49
CA GLU A 23 2.68 -9.94 -4.06
C GLU A 23 4.11 -9.59 -3.62
N ASP A 24 5.13 -10.16 -4.26
CA ASP A 24 6.54 -9.85 -3.98
C ASP A 24 6.88 -8.38 -4.30
N GLU A 25 6.36 -7.84 -5.40
CA GLU A 25 6.47 -6.42 -5.71
C GLU A 25 5.73 -5.56 -4.68
N ALA A 26 4.58 -6.01 -4.19
CA ALA A 26 3.79 -5.30 -3.19
C ALA A 26 4.53 -5.19 -1.86
N LEU A 27 5.13 -6.29 -1.40
CA LEU A 27 5.95 -6.35 -0.19
C LEU A 27 7.21 -5.50 -0.31
N ALA A 28 7.84 -5.46 -1.49
CA ALA A 28 9.00 -4.59 -1.72
C ALA A 28 8.64 -3.11 -1.56
N ILE A 29 7.49 -2.69 -2.11
CA ILE A 29 6.99 -1.32 -1.97
C ILE A 29 6.60 -1.02 -0.52
N GLU A 30 5.94 -1.96 0.16
CA GLU A 30 5.57 -1.82 1.58
C GLU A 30 6.80 -1.60 2.46
N SER A 31 7.83 -2.44 2.29
CA SER A 31 9.09 -2.33 3.03
C SER A 31 9.80 -0.99 2.77
N LEU A 32 9.81 -0.53 1.51
CA LEU A 32 10.38 0.75 1.11
C LEU A 32 9.63 1.95 1.73
N LEU A 33 8.30 1.90 1.75
CA LEU A 33 7.47 2.93 2.41
C LEU A 33 7.64 2.88 3.94
N ALA A 34 7.70 1.69 4.52
CA ALA A 34 7.91 1.48 5.95
C ALA A 34 9.28 2.03 6.41
N SER A 35 10.32 1.86 5.59
CA SER A 35 11.65 2.47 5.81
C SER A 35 11.58 4.01 5.85
N CYS A 36 10.64 4.60 5.11
CA CYS A 36 10.34 6.03 5.11
C CYS A 36 9.35 6.47 6.20
N ASN A 37 9.00 5.58 7.14
CA ASN A 37 7.99 5.80 8.18
C ASN A 37 6.57 6.04 7.65
N ILE A 38 6.27 5.60 6.41
CA ILE A 38 4.96 5.72 5.79
C ILE A 38 4.20 4.41 5.96
N LYS A 39 3.01 4.47 6.54
CA LYS A 39 2.13 3.30 6.64
C LYS A 39 1.36 3.10 5.35
N CYS A 40 1.38 1.88 4.83
CA CYS A 40 0.55 1.48 3.71
C CYS A 40 -0.29 0.23 4.07
N ILE A 41 -1.33 0.00 3.27
CA ILE A 41 -2.24 -1.13 3.38
C ILE A 41 -2.11 -1.91 2.08
N LEU A 42 -1.76 -3.18 2.18
CA LEU A 42 -1.77 -4.10 1.06
C LEU A 42 -3.15 -4.77 1.00
N GLN A 43 -3.87 -4.54 -0.09
CA GLN A 43 -5.17 -5.14 -0.36
C GLN A 43 -5.06 -6.05 -1.57
N SER A 44 -4.96 -7.35 -1.31
CA SER A 44 -5.02 -8.38 -2.36
C SER A 44 -6.48 -8.65 -2.70
N ASP A 45 -6.86 -8.50 -3.97
CA ASP A 45 -8.18 -8.94 -4.44
C ASP A 45 -8.17 -10.47 -4.63
N ILE A 46 -8.06 -11.19 -3.51
CA ILE A 46 -8.42 -12.61 -3.46
C ILE A 46 -9.93 -12.68 -3.34
N THR A 47 -10.64 -12.33 -4.41
CA THR A 47 -12.07 -12.59 -4.47
C THR A 47 -12.25 -14.07 -4.15
N ARG A 48 -12.86 -14.35 -3.00
CA ARG A 48 -13.16 -15.69 -2.47
C ARG A 48 -14.23 -16.34 -3.34
N SER A 49 -13.96 -16.45 -4.62
CA SER A 49 -14.81 -17.07 -5.61
C SER A 49 -14.18 -18.41 -5.92
N VAL A 50 -15.02 -19.42 -5.76
CA VAL A 50 -14.90 -20.88 -5.91
C VAL A 50 -14.10 -21.42 -7.11
N TYR A 51 -13.36 -20.63 -7.89
CA TYR A 51 -12.60 -21.07 -9.06
C TYR A 51 -11.32 -20.24 -9.27
N PRO A 52 -10.11 -20.77 -8.98
CA PRO A 52 -8.84 -20.11 -9.28
C PRO A 52 -8.49 -20.34 -10.75
N PHE A 53 -9.18 -19.65 -11.66
CA PHE A 53 -8.87 -19.67 -13.09
C PHE A 53 -8.63 -18.25 -13.59
N THR A 54 -7.57 -17.62 -13.08
CA THR A 54 -6.86 -16.59 -13.84
C THR A 54 -5.70 -17.29 -14.53
N ILE A 55 -5.71 -17.28 -15.86
CA ILE A 55 -4.73 -17.97 -16.72
C ILE A 55 -3.29 -17.45 -16.53
N ASP A 56 -3.09 -16.38 -15.75
CA ASP A 56 -1.79 -15.82 -15.35
C ASP A 56 -1.59 -15.71 -13.81
N GLY A 57 -2.46 -16.37 -13.03
CA GLY A 57 -2.15 -16.90 -11.70
C GLY A 57 -1.84 -15.94 -10.54
N LEU A 58 -1.91 -14.62 -10.68
CA LEU A 58 -1.59 -13.72 -9.58
C LEU A 58 -2.72 -12.74 -9.29
N ALA A 59 -3.18 -12.74 -8.04
CA ALA A 59 -4.12 -11.75 -7.54
C ALA A 59 -3.42 -10.40 -7.52
N GLU A 60 -3.97 -9.42 -8.24
CA GLU A 60 -3.44 -8.06 -8.20
C GLU A 60 -3.55 -7.52 -6.78
N VAL A 61 -2.45 -6.95 -6.29
CA VAL A 61 -2.37 -6.33 -4.97
C VAL A 61 -2.43 -4.82 -5.13
N SER A 62 -3.44 -4.22 -4.52
CA SER A 62 -3.62 -2.78 -4.45
C SER A 62 -2.92 -2.24 -3.21
N ILE A 63 -2.03 -1.27 -3.40
CA ILE A 63 -1.29 -0.62 -2.32
C ILE A 63 -2.00 0.68 -2.01
N LEU A 64 -2.51 0.82 -0.79
CA LEU A 64 -3.19 2.02 -0.35
C LEU A 64 -2.37 2.75 0.71
N VAL A 65 -2.43 4.07 0.70
CA VAL A 65 -1.72 4.95 1.65
C VAL A 65 -2.65 6.02 2.17
N SER A 66 -2.25 6.71 3.24
CA SER A 66 -2.95 7.91 3.67
C SER A 66 -2.78 9.01 2.63
N ASP A 67 -3.84 9.78 2.36
CA ASP A 67 -3.83 10.93 1.43
C ASP A 67 -2.68 11.91 1.73
N ARG A 68 -2.38 12.10 3.02
CA ARG A 68 -1.28 12.95 3.51
C ARG A 68 0.11 12.51 3.07
N ASP A 69 0.28 11.21 2.84
CA ASP A 69 1.55 10.59 2.45
C ASP A 69 1.57 10.19 0.97
N PHE A 70 0.43 10.27 0.27
CA PHE A 70 0.28 9.85 -1.13
C PHE A 70 1.31 10.48 -2.07
N GLU A 71 1.48 11.81 -2.01
CA GLU A 71 2.45 12.49 -2.87
C GLU A 71 3.89 12.04 -2.60
N LYS A 72 4.24 11.88 -1.32
CA LYS A 72 5.57 11.38 -0.92
C LYS A 72 5.78 9.95 -1.40
N SER A 73 4.82 9.06 -1.14
CA SER A 73 4.89 7.66 -1.56
C SER A 73 5.04 7.55 -3.08
N LYS A 74 4.31 8.36 -3.84
CA LYS A 74 4.39 8.40 -5.30
C LYS A 74 5.77 8.85 -5.78
N GLU A 75 6.37 9.84 -5.13
CA GLU A 75 7.72 10.30 -5.45
C GLU A 75 8.77 9.21 -5.16
N ILE A 76 8.69 8.54 -4.01
CA ILE A 76 9.64 7.50 -3.61
C ILE A 76 9.59 6.33 -4.60
N ILE A 77 8.38 5.85 -4.95
CA ILE A 77 8.21 4.77 -5.93
C ILE A 77 8.75 5.20 -7.30
N SER A 78 8.47 6.43 -7.75
CA SER A 78 8.95 6.90 -9.05
C SER A 78 10.49 7.00 -9.10
N LYS A 79 11.14 7.37 -8.00
CA LYS A 79 12.61 7.41 -7.90
C LYS A 79 13.25 6.01 -7.91
N ASN A 80 12.56 4.99 -7.40
CA ASN A 80 13.07 3.61 -7.33
C ASN A 80 12.77 2.76 -8.57
N LYS A 81 12.04 3.29 -9.55
CA LYS A 81 11.65 2.55 -10.77
C LYS A 81 12.68 2.64 -11.90
N ASN A 82 13.95 2.94 -11.59
CA ASN A 82 15.03 3.19 -12.56
C ASN A 82 15.98 2.01 -12.73
#